data_AF-A0A318ULZ2-F1
#
_entry.id   AF-A0A318ULZ2-F1
#
_cell.length_a   1.000
_cell.length_b   1.000
_cell.length_c   1.000
_cell.angle_alpha   90.00
_cell.angle_beta   90.00
_cell.angle_gamma   90.00
#
_symmetry.space_group_name_H-M   'P 1'
#
loop_
_entity.id
_entity.type
_entity.pdbx_description
1 polymer ?
#
loop_
_entity_poly.entity_id
_entity_poly.type
_entity_poly.pdbx_seq_one_letter_code
_entity_poly.pdbx_strand_id
1 'polypeptide(L)'
;MFSNYIDLSKFVKKEAELETGLDIWLYSLKHLSEQDDIPAHLKQTIFEKLYDVANYFNMPKEEQDMYNESLKRKWDQEAVLARKLEAGLEQGREEGMKEGREEGREEGIQEGKLEVALEMKKNGVPLQDIAKYTGLSLPELEKLS
;
A
#
# COMPACT_ATOMS: atom_id res chain seq x y z
N MET A 1 5.38 12.87 -43.56
CA MET A 1 5.96 12.43 -42.26
C MET A 1 7.47 12.55 -42.40
N PHE A 2 8.10 13.53 -41.75
CA PHE A 2 9.56 13.66 -41.77
C PHE A 2 10.14 12.68 -40.74
N SER A 3 10.93 11.72 -41.21
CA SER A 3 11.73 10.87 -40.31
C SER A 3 13.07 11.56 -40.08
N ASN A 4 13.30 11.99 -38.84
CA ASN A 4 14.60 12.51 -38.43
C ASN A 4 15.49 11.32 -38.06
N TYR A 5 16.65 11.21 -38.70
CA TYR A 5 17.67 10.22 -38.36
C TYR A 5 18.93 10.94 -37.87
N ILE A 6 19.64 10.31 -36.95
CA ILE A 6 20.92 10.79 -36.43
C ILE A 6 22.00 9.83 -36.91
N ASP A 7 23.04 10.38 -37.55
CA ASP A 7 24.17 9.63 -38.06
C ASP A 7 25.34 9.73 -37.08
N LEU A 8 25.60 8.65 -36.35
CA LEU A 8 26.67 8.57 -35.34
C LEU A 8 28.07 8.77 -35.94
N SER A 9 28.27 8.48 -37.23
CA SER A 9 29.56 8.69 -37.88
C SER A 9 29.93 10.18 -37.97
N LYS A 10 28.92 11.06 -38.01
CA LYS A 10 29.09 12.53 -38.08
C LYS A 10 29.29 13.17 -36.72
N PHE A 11 29.14 12.41 -35.63
CA PHE A 11 29.38 12.89 -34.28
C PHE A 11 30.88 12.90 -34.00
N VAL A 12 31.47 14.09 -33.79
CA VAL A 12 32.93 14.30 -33.63
C VAL A 12 33.33 15.03 -32.35
N LYS A 13 32.36 15.35 -31.49
CA LYS A 13 32.62 16.03 -30.21
C LYS A 13 33.46 15.16 -29.27
N LYS A 14 34.38 15.79 -28.54
CA LYS A 14 35.18 15.15 -27.47
C LYS A 14 34.49 15.28 -26.11
N GLU A 15 34.98 14.52 -25.12
CA GLU A 15 34.41 14.53 -23.75
C GLU A 15 34.29 15.94 -23.14
N ALA A 16 35.25 16.83 -23.40
CA ALA A 16 35.24 18.22 -22.92
C ALA A 16 34.21 19.13 -23.63
N GLU A 17 33.59 18.65 -24.71
CA GLU A 17 32.66 19.39 -25.57
C GLU A 17 31.21 18.86 -25.44
N LEU A 18 30.95 18.00 -24.45
CA LEU A 18 29.62 17.43 -24.18
C LEU A 18 28.79 18.41 -23.36
N GLU A 19 27.90 19.14 -24.03
CA GLU A 19 27.07 20.18 -23.41
C GLU A 19 25.65 19.70 -23.09
N THR A 20 25.13 18.76 -23.88
CA THR A 20 23.74 18.30 -23.78
C THR A 20 23.62 16.82 -23.45
N GLY A 21 22.47 16.42 -22.90
CA GLY A 21 22.17 14.99 -22.69
C GLY A 21 22.29 14.18 -23.99
N LEU A 22 21.85 14.72 -25.13
CA LEU A 22 22.00 14.06 -26.43
C LEU A 22 23.47 13.89 -26.83
N ASP A 23 24.33 14.88 -26.55
CA ASP A 23 25.78 14.74 -26.81
C ASP A 23 26.38 13.62 -25.98
N ILE A 24 26.00 13.53 -24.70
CA ILE A 24 26.41 12.45 -23.81
C ILE A 24 25.93 11.11 -24.38
N TRP A 25 24.66 11.00 -24.80
CA TRP A 25 24.11 9.79 -25.42
C TRP A 25 24.87 9.35 -26.67
N LEU A 26 25.13 10.25 -27.61
CA LEU A 26 25.81 9.93 -28.88
C LEU A 26 27.29 9.61 -28.68
N TYR A 27 27.97 10.33 -27.78
CA TYR A 27 29.36 10.06 -27.42
C TYR A 27 29.49 8.67 -26.80
N SER A 28 28.64 8.35 -25.83
CA SER A 28 28.69 7.07 -25.15
C SER A 28 28.36 5.90 -26.07
N LEU A 29 27.33 6.02 -26.92
CA LEU A 29 27.03 4.97 -27.92
C LEU A 29 28.17 4.74 -28.91
N LYS A 30 28.90 5.80 -29.29
CA LYS A 30 30.02 5.70 -30.22
C LYS A 30 31.24 4.99 -29.61
N HIS A 31 31.48 5.18 -28.32
CA HIS A 31 32.65 4.62 -27.62
C HIS A 31 32.31 3.40 -26.75
N LEU A 32 31.06 2.95 -26.74
CA LEU A 32 30.57 1.87 -25.86
C LEU A 32 31.29 0.54 -26.09
N SER A 33 31.68 0.24 -27.33
CA SER A 33 32.40 -0.99 -27.67
C SER A 33 33.89 -0.95 -27.32
N GLU A 34 34.41 0.22 -26.95
CA GLU A 34 35.83 0.45 -26.66
C GLU A 34 36.12 0.53 -25.15
N GLN A 35 35.09 0.47 -24.30
CA GLN A 35 35.20 0.59 -22.86
C GLN A 35 34.57 -0.62 -22.16
N ASP A 36 35.31 -1.21 -21.20
CA ASP A 36 34.84 -2.32 -20.37
C ASP A 36 33.95 -1.85 -19.20
N ASP A 37 33.94 -0.55 -18.90
CA ASP A 37 33.22 0.05 -17.77
C ASP A 37 32.42 1.28 -18.19
N ILE A 38 31.32 1.56 -17.47
CA ILE A 38 30.48 2.75 -17.71
C ILE A 38 31.16 4.02 -17.15
N PRO A 39 31.39 5.05 -17.98
CA PRO A 39 31.84 6.35 -17.51
C PRO A 39 30.96 6.96 -16.41
N ALA A 40 31.58 7.59 -15.41
CA ALA A 40 30.88 8.15 -14.26
C ALA A 40 29.78 9.17 -14.63
N HIS A 41 29.96 9.91 -15.73
CA HIS A 41 29.00 10.89 -16.22
C HIS A 41 27.71 10.27 -16.80
N LEU A 42 27.70 8.95 -17.04
CA LEU A 42 26.53 8.18 -17.49
C LEU A 42 25.75 7.53 -16.36
N LYS A 43 26.15 7.66 -15.09
CA LYS A 43 25.41 7.09 -13.94
C LYS A 43 24.17 7.91 -13.57
N GLN A 44 23.41 8.34 -14.56
CA GLN A 44 22.08 8.95 -14.37
C GLN A 44 21.01 7.84 -14.39
N THR A 45 19.88 8.07 -13.71
CA THR A 45 18.83 7.07 -13.42
C THR A 45 18.27 6.34 -14.65
N ILE A 46 18.37 6.94 -15.84
CA ILE A 46 17.90 6.34 -17.10
C ILE A 46 18.89 5.30 -17.64
N PHE A 47 20.19 5.45 -17.38
CA PHE A 47 21.23 4.51 -17.81
C PHE A 47 21.32 3.29 -16.91
N GLU A 48 20.99 3.41 -15.61
CA GLU A 48 20.92 2.26 -14.70
C GLU A 48 19.93 1.22 -15.21
N LYS A 49 18.72 1.64 -15.61
CA LYS A 49 17.72 0.73 -16.19
C LYS A 49 18.15 0.14 -17.51
N LEU A 50 18.76 0.93 -18.39
CA LEU A 50 19.27 0.43 -19.67
C LEU A 50 20.38 -0.59 -19.46
N TYR A 51 21.25 -0.35 -18.47
CA TYR A 51 22.36 -1.23 -18.11
C TYR A 51 21.88 -2.52 -17.46
N ASP A 52 20.93 -2.47 -16.53
CA ASP A 52 20.32 -3.66 -15.94
C ASP A 52 19.73 -4.56 -17.04
N VAL A 53 19.06 -3.97 -18.01
CA VAL A 53 18.50 -4.67 -19.17
C VAL A 53 19.62 -5.26 -20.04
N ALA A 54 20.65 -4.47 -20.38
CA ALA A 54 21.76 -4.92 -21.22
C ALA A 54 22.58 -6.04 -20.56
N ASN A 55 22.88 -5.94 -19.27
CA ASN A 55 23.55 -6.98 -18.51
C ASN A 55 22.73 -8.26 -18.45
N TYR A 56 21.43 -8.14 -18.17
CA TYR A 56 20.54 -9.30 -18.18
C TYR A 56 20.56 -10.02 -19.54
N PHE A 57 20.55 -9.29 -20.66
CA PHE A 57 20.63 -9.91 -22.00
C PHE A 57 22.01 -10.47 -22.35
N ASN A 58 23.09 -9.89 -21.81
CA ASN A 58 24.46 -10.36 -22.03
C ASN A 58 24.86 -11.52 -21.11
N MET A 59 24.10 -11.81 -20.05
CA MET A 59 24.34 -12.94 -19.16
C MET A 59 24.15 -14.28 -19.89
N PRO A 60 24.93 -15.33 -19.56
CA PRO A 60 24.64 -16.69 -19.97
C PRO A 60 23.24 -17.11 -19.54
N LYS A 61 22.60 -18.00 -20.31
CA LYS A 61 21.22 -18.43 -20.07
C LYS A 61 20.99 -18.97 -18.65
N GLU A 62 21.96 -19.71 -18.12
CA GLU A 62 21.92 -20.27 -16.75
C GLU A 62 21.86 -19.16 -15.68
N GLU A 63 22.64 -18.09 -15.87
CA GLU A 63 22.66 -16.95 -14.95
C GLU A 63 21.38 -16.12 -15.03
N GLN A 64 20.82 -15.94 -16.24
CA GLN A 64 19.51 -15.33 -16.43
C GLN A 64 18.40 -16.11 -15.72
N ASP A 65 18.43 -17.44 -15.81
CA ASP A 65 17.43 -18.31 -15.20
C ASP A 65 17.52 -18.24 -13.66
N MET A 66 18.73 -18.23 -13.10
CA MET A 66 18.95 -18.01 -11.67
C MET A 66 18.46 -16.64 -11.20
N TYR A 67 18.75 -15.58 -11.97
CA TYR A 67 18.30 -14.23 -11.68
C TYR A 67 16.77 -14.12 -11.68
N ASN A 68 16.12 -14.66 -12.72
CA ASN A 68 14.66 -14.71 -12.83
C ASN A 68 14.02 -15.50 -11.69
N GLU A 69 14.62 -16.63 -11.30
CA GLU A 69 14.12 -17.42 -10.18
C GLU A 69 14.22 -16.63 -8.86
N SER A 70 15.30 -15.88 -8.66
CA SER A 70 15.46 -15.02 -7.49
C SER A 70 14.42 -13.90 -7.43
N LEU A 71 14.14 -13.25 -8.57
CA LEU A 71 13.10 -12.22 -8.70
C LEU A 71 11.72 -12.81 -8.43
N LYS A 72 11.43 -13.96 -9.01
CA LYS A 72 10.17 -14.67 -8.79
C LYS A 72 9.97 -14.97 -7.30
N ARG A 73 10.98 -15.52 -6.62
CA ARG A 73 10.91 -15.78 -5.17
C ARG A 73 10.63 -14.51 -4.37
N LYS A 74 11.28 -13.39 -4.73
CA LYS A 74 11.05 -12.10 -4.07
C LYS A 74 9.62 -11.62 -4.26
N TRP A 75 9.10 -11.66 -5.48
CA TRP A 75 7.71 -11.26 -5.76
C TRP A 75 6.69 -12.19 -5.11
N ASP A 76 6.94 -13.50 -5.07
CA ASP A 76 6.10 -14.45 -4.36
C ASP A 76 6.04 -14.12 -2.85
N GLN A 77 7.18 -13.77 -2.25
CA GLN A 77 7.24 -13.33 -0.84
C GLN A 77 6.47 -12.02 -0.62
N GLU A 78 6.67 -11.01 -1.48
CA GLU A 78 5.95 -9.74 -1.40
C GLU A 78 4.44 -9.94 -1.55
N ALA A 79 4.01 -10.79 -2.49
CA ALA A 79 2.60 -11.12 -2.69
C ALA A 79 1.99 -11.82 -1.47
N VAL A 80 2.72 -12.76 -0.85
CA VAL A 80 2.27 -13.43 0.39
C VAL A 80 2.12 -12.42 1.53
N LEU A 81 3.07 -11.50 1.69
CA LEU A 81 3.01 -10.47 2.73
C LEU A 81 1.84 -9.50 2.50
N ALA A 82 1.65 -9.03 1.26
CA ALA A 82 0.53 -8.15 0.91
C ALA A 82 -0.81 -8.81 1.20
N ARG A 83 -0.97 -10.09 0.83
CA ARG A 83 -2.19 -10.85 1.09
C ARG A 83 -2.46 -11.06 2.58
N LYS A 84 -1.41 -11.29 3.38
CA LYS A 84 -1.54 -11.40 4.84
C LYS A 84 -1.98 -10.08 5.48
N LEU A 85 -1.43 -8.97 5.00
CA LEU A 85 -1.82 -7.64 5.48
C LEU A 85 -3.29 -7.35 5.15
N GLU A 86 -3.70 -7.61 3.90
CA GLU A 86 -5.08 -7.44 3.45
C GLU A 86 -6.06 -8.30 4.28
N ALA A 87 -5.73 -9.58 4.48
CA ALA A 87 -6.53 -10.47 5.31
C ALA A 87 -6.63 -9.97 6.76
N GLY A 88 -5.54 -9.50 7.36
CA GLY A 88 -5.55 -8.95 8.72
C GLY A 88 -6.39 -7.68 8.85
N LEU A 89 -6.35 -6.79 7.86
CA LEU A 89 -7.19 -5.58 7.83
C LEU A 89 -8.67 -5.94 7.70
N GLU A 90 -9.01 -6.90 6.85
CA GLU A 90 -10.39 -7.33 6.68
C GLU A 90 -10.93 -8.01 7.94
N GLN A 91 -10.15 -8.89 8.57
CA GLN A 91 -10.51 -9.51 9.84
C GLN A 91 -10.73 -8.45 10.94
N GLY A 92 -9.80 -7.50 11.09
CA GLY A 92 -9.95 -6.43 12.09
C GLY A 92 -11.17 -5.55 11.83
N ARG A 93 -11.51 -5.30 10.56
CA ARG A 93 -12.72 -4.57 10.19
C ARG A 93 -13.99 -5.35 10.52
N GLU A 94 -14.02 -6.65 10.23
CA GLU A 94 -15.16 -7.51 10.56
C GLU A 94 -15.36 -7.64 12.07
N GLU A 95 -14.29 -7.87 12.82
CA GLU A 95 -14.32 -7.95 14.29
C GLU A 95 -14.80 -6.64 14.89
N GLY A 96 -14.22 -5.50 14.51
CA GLY A 96 -14.64 -4.19 15.01
C GLY A 96 -16.09 -3.84 14.68
N MET A 97 -16.57 -4.21 13.48
CA MET A 97 -17.99 -4.03 13.12
C MET A 97 -18.92 -4.91 13.94
N LYS A 98 -18.48 -6.13 14.27
CA LYS A 98 -19.28 -7.06 15.08
C LYS A 98 -19.35 -6.59 16.53
N GLU A 99 -18.21 -6.27 17.13
CA GLU A 99 -18.11 -5.74 18.50
C GLU A 99 -18.90 -4.44 18.64
N GLY A 100 -18.66 -3.46 17.77
CA GLY A 100 -19.38 -2.19 17.82
C GLY A 100 -20.89 -2.33 17.62
N ARG A 101 -21.34 -3.32 16.84
CA ARG A 101 -22.78 -3.61 16.70
C ARG A 101 -23.37 -4.27 17.95
N GLU A 102 -22.61 -5.13 18.61
CA GLU A 102 -23.04 -5.79 19.83
C GLU A 102 -23.12 -4.79 20.99
N GLU A 103 -22.04 -4.01 21.21
CA GLU A 103 -21.99 -2.94 22.20
C GLU A 103 -23.10 -1.91 21.97
N GLY A 104 -23.20 -1.35 20.76
CA GLY A 104 -24.23 -0.35 20.46
C GLY A 104 -25.67 -0.89 20.60
N ARG A 105 -25.89 -2.18 20.39
CA ARG A 105 -27.20 -2.81 20.63
C ARG A 105 -27.48 -2.95 22.12
N GLU A 106 -26.49 -3.35 22.92
CA GLU A 106 -26.64 -3.48 24.36
C GLU A 106 -26.86 -2.13 25.03
N GLU A 107 -26.04 -1.13 24.69
CA GLU A 107 -26.19 0.25 25.14
C GLU A 107 -27.58 0.80 24.77
N GLY A 108 -28.00 0.67 23.50
CA GLY A 108 -29.32 1.13 23.07
C GLY A 108 -30.49 0.43 23.77
N ILE A 109 -30.36 -0.86 24.09
CA ILE A 109 -31.37 -1.58 24.89
C ILE A 109 -31.41 -1.04 26.32
N GLN A 110 -30.27 -0.77 26.94
CA GLN A 110 -30.22 -0.25 28.30
C GLN A 110 -30.73 1.20 28.37
N GLU A 111 -30.30 2.07 27.46
CA GLU A 111 -30.79 3.44 27.36
C GLU A 111 -32.31 3.47 27.14
N GLY A 112 -32.82 2.63 26.23
CA GLY A 112 -34.27 2.53 26.00
C GLY A 112 -35.04 2.03 27.24
N LYS A 113 -34.49 1.08 28.00
CA LYS A 113 -35.09 0.64 29.28
C LYS A 113 -35.13 1.78 30.30
N LEU A 114 -34.05 2.54 30.42
CA LEU A 114 -33.95 3.68 31.34
C LEU A 114 -34.92 4.80 30.96
N GLU A 115 -35.03 5.12 29.68
CA GLU A 115 -35.95 6.15 29.16
C GLU A 115 -37.42 5.77 29.44
N VAL A 116 -37.80 4.53 29.12
CA VAL A 116 -39.16 4.02 29.40
C VAL A 116 -39.43 4.00 30.90
N ALA A 117 -38.49 3.57 31.72
CA ALA A 117 -38.64 3.54 33.17
C ALA A 117 -38.81 4.94 33.77
N LEU A 118 -38.06 5.93 33.26
CA LEU A 118 -38.17 7.33 33.67
C LEU A 118 -39.57 7.87 33.35
N GLU A 119 -40.08 7.60 32.15
CA GLU A 119 -41.40 8.07 31.74
C GLU A 119 -42.52 7.39 32.55
N MET A 120 -42.41 6.09 32.81
CA MET A 120 -43.35 5.39 33.70
C MET A 120 -43.35 5.98 35.11
N LYS A 121 -42.17 6.31 35.66
CA LYS A 121 -42.04 6.91 36.99
C LYS A 121 -42.69 8.30 37.04
N LYS A 122 -42.48 9.14 36.02
CA LYS A 122 -43.12 10.46 35.89
C LYS A 122 -44.65 10.36 35.84
N ASN A 123 -45.17 9.32 35.21
CA ASN A 123 -46.61 9.05 35.12
C ASN A 123 -47.18 8.35 36.37
N GLY A 124 -46.39 8.18 37.43
CA GLY A 124 -46.86 7.67 38.72
C GLY A 124 -47.01 6.14 38.79
N VAL A 125 -46.41 5.39 37.87
CA VAL A 125 -46.40 3.92 37.92
C VAL A 125 -45.57 3.46 39.12
N PRO A 126 -46.04 2.50 39.94
CA PRO A 126 -45.28 2.01 41.09
C PRO A 126 -43.92 1.40 40.68
N LEU A 127 -42.87 1.65 41.47
CA LEU A 127 -41.50 1.16 41.17
C LEU A 127 -41.42 -0.36 41.02
N GLN A 128 -42.25 -1.12 41.76
CA GLN A 128 -42.30 -2.58 41.63
C GLN A 128 -42.82 -3.03 40.26
N ASP A 129 -43.80 -2.32 39.71
CA ASP A 129 -44.34 -2.61 38.37
C ASP A 129 -43.34 -2.19 37.29
N ILE A 130 -42.68 -1.05 37.45
CA ILE A 130 -41.61 -0.61 36.53
C ILE A 130 -40.48 -1.64 36.49
N ALA A 131 -39.99 -2.08 37.64
CA ALA A 131 -38.95 -3.12 37.74
C ALA A 131 -39.35 -4.41 37.03
N LYS A 132 -40.62 -4.82 37.18
CA LYS A 132 -41.17 -6.02 36.53
C LYS A 132 -41.20 -5.89 35.00
N TYR A 133 -41.53 -4.72 34.46
CA TYR A 133 -41.67 -4.53 33.01
C TYR A 133 -40.35 -4.20 32.28
N THR A 134 -39.46 -3.45 32.91
CA THR A 134 -38.18 -3.02 32.29
C THR A 134 -37.03 -3.99 32.60
N GLY A 135 -37.19 -4.80 33.65
CA GLY A 135 -36.14 -5.67 34.17
C GLY A 135 -35.03 -4.93 34.93
N LEU A 136 -35.23 -3.64 35.23
CA LEU A 136 -34.32 -2.84 36.06
C LEU A 136 -34.52 -3.17 37.54
N SER A 137 -33.45 -3.08 38.32
CA SER A 137 -33.49 -3.27 39.77
C SER A 137 -34.08 -2.04 40.48
N LEU A 138 -34.70 -2.24 41.65
CA LEU A 138 -35.22 -1.12 42.45
C LEU A 138 -34.16 -0.05 42.78
N PRO A 139 -32.91 -0.40 43.13
CA PRO A 139 -31.86 0.60 43.35
C PRO A 139 -31.51 1.43 42.10
N GLU A 140 -31.60 0.86 40.89
CA GLU A 140 -31.38 1.61 39.64
C GLU A 140 -32.53 2.59 39.40
N LEU A 141 -33.78 2.17 39.64
CA LEU A 141 -34.98 3.00 39.49
C LEU A 141 -35.09 4.12 40.54
N GLU A 142 -34.54 3.92 41.74
CA GLU A 142 -34.45 4.94 42.78
C GLU A 142 -33.45 6.04 42.40
N LYS A 143 -32.38 5.69 41.70
CA LYS A 143 -31.35 6.63 41.21
C LYS A 143 -31.78 7.43 39.98
N LEU A 144 -32.69 6.89 39.16
CA LEU A 144 -33.34 7.62 38.06
C LEU A 144 -34.13 8.80 38.65
N SER A 145 -33.66 10.02 38.46
CA SER A 145 -34.27 11.25 39.02
C SER A 145 -35.33 11.84 38.09
#